data_AF-A0A967Z8I3-F1
#
_entry.id   AF-A0A967Z8I3-F1
#
_cell.length_a   1.000
_cell.length_b   1.000
_cell.length_c   1.000
_cell.angle_alpha   90.00
_cell.angle_beta   90.00
_cell.angle_gamma   90.00
#
_symmetry.space_group_name_H-M   'P 1'
#
loop_
_entity.id
_entity.type
_entity.pdbx_description
1 polymer ?
#
loop_
_entity_poly.entity_id
_entity_poly.type
_entity_poly.pdbx_seq_one_letter_code
_entity_poly.pdbx_strand_id
1 'polypeptide(L)' 'MAQNIGAAYPGTFNPLTRGHEDLVRRASKLFDRVVVAIAASPGKSPLFSLEERVSLASSVLGDIPGVSVTG' A
#
# COMPACT_ATOMS: atom_id res chain seq x y z
N MET A 1 7.53 10.03 26.18
CA MET A 1 7.71 8.93 25.22
C MET A 1 6.79 9.22 24.04
N ALA A 2 7.32 9.48 22.84
CA ALA A 2 6.47 9.63 21.67
C ALA A 2 5.82 8.26 21.39
N GLN A 3 4.49 8.23 21.23
CA GLN A 3 3.77 7.03 20.83
C GLN A 3 4.17 6.69 19.39
N ASN A 4 4.54 5.45 19.10
CA ASN A 4 4.89 5.02 17.75
C ASN A 4 3.60 4.75 16.97
N ILE A 5 3.13 5.73 16.18
CA ILE A 5 1.80 5.66 15.53
C ILE A 5 1.97 5.08 14.12
N GLY A 6 1.29 3.96 13.87
CA GLY A 6 1.22 3.31 12.55
C GLY A 6 -0.10 3.55 11.83
N ALA A 7 -0.08 3.49 10.50
CA ALA A 7 -1.26 3.59 9.65
C ALA A 7 -1.39 2.35 8.74
N ALA A 8 -2.64 1.97 8.45
CA ALA A 8 -2.97 1.01 7.41
C ALA A 8 -3.70 1.74 6.27
N TYR A 9 -3.30 1.47 5.03
CA TYR A 9 -3.97 1.98 3.83
C TYR A 9 -4.49 0.79 3.00
N PRO A 10 -5.70 0.29 3.33
CA PRO A 10 -6.27 -0.87 2.65
C PRO A 10 -6.93 -0.50 1.33
N GLY A 11 -6.89 -1.40 0.35
CA GLY A 11 -7.53 -1.20 -0.94
C GLY A 11 -7.36 -2.39 -1.89
N THR A 12 -8.13 -2.40 -2.99
CA THR A 12 -7.98 -3.43 -4.03
C THR A 12 -6.74 -3.17 -4.90
N PHE A 13 -6.35 -1.91 -5.13
CA PHE A 13 -5.14 -1.52 -5.88
C PHE A 13 -4.93 -2.29 -7.20
N ASN A 14 -5.89 -2.18 -8.12
CA ASN A 14 -5.92 -2.93 -9.37
C ASN A 14 -5.84 -2.03 -10.63
N PRO A 15 -4.65 -1.53 -11.03
CA PRO A 15 -3.40 -1.53 -10.27
C PRO A 15 -3.30 -0.35 -9.28
N LEU A 16 -2.20 -0.28 -8.54
CA LEU A 16 -1.82 0.93 -7.81
C LEU A 16 -1.64 2.11 -8.79
N THR A 17 -2.09 3.31 -8.43
CA THR A 17 -2.08 4.50 -9.29
C THR A 17 -1.19 5.59 -8.70
N ARG A 18 -0.82 6.61 -9.49
CA ARG A 18 -0.07 7.77 -8.97
C ARG A 18 -0.79 8.51 -7.84
N GLY A 19 -2.12 8.50 -7.82
CA GLY A 19 -2.89 9.04 -6.70
C GLY A 19 -2.70 8.22 -5.41
N HIS A 20 -2.69 6.90 -5.52
CA HIS A 20 -2.39 6.02 -4.39
C HIS A 20 -0.95 6.22 -3.89
N GLU A 21 0.02 6.32 -4.81
CA GLU A 21 1.43 6.57 -4.47
C GLU A 21 1.60 7.89 -3.71
N ASP A 22 1.00 8.98 -4.20
CA ASP A 22 1.05 10.30 -3.55
C ASP A 22 0.51 10.23 -2.12
N LEU A 23 -0.62 9.54 -1.90
CA LEU A 23 -1.18 9.35 -0.56
C LEU A 23 -0.25 8.57 0.36
N VAL A 24 0.40 7.51 -0.14
CA VAL A 24 1.37 6.73 0.66
C VAL A 24 2.59 7.57 1.01
N ARG A 25 3.14 8.35 0.07
CA ARG A 25 4.28 9.26 0.32
C ARG A 25 3.95 10.38 1.30
N ARG A 26 2.69 10.81 1.39
CA ARG A 26 2.23 11.78 2.40
C ARG A 26 2.07 11.10 3.76
N ALA A 27 1.48 9.91 3.80
CA ALA A 27 1.30 9.15 5.02
C ALA A 27 2.65 8.78 5.68
N SER A 28 3.66 8.41 4.89
CA SER A 28 5.00 8.06 5.43
C SER A 28 5.73 9.21 6.10
N LYS A 29 5.28 10.46 5.90
CA LYS A 29 5.81 11.64 6.60
C LYS A 29 5.10 11.91 7.94
N LEU A 30 3.97 11.25 8.19
CA LEU A 30 3.11 11.45 9.36
C LEU A 30 3.15 10.27 10.34
N PHE A 31 3.45 9.07 9.84
CA PHE A 31 3.44 7.84 10.61
C PHE A 31 4.78 7.13 10.50
N ASP A 32 5.22 6.54 11.62
CA ASP A 32 6.48 5.78 11.67
C ASP A 32 6.41 4.53 10.78
N ARG A 33 5.20 4.00 10.58
CA ARG A 33 4.95 2.83 9.74
C ARG A 33 3.64 2.96 8.96
N VAL A 34 3.69 2.70 7.66
CA VAL A 34 2.52 2.62 6.78
C VAL A 34 2.44 1.25 6.14
N VAL A 35 1.33 0.54 6.33
CA VAL A 35 1.07 -0.75 5.70
C VAL A 35 0.05 -0.59 4.58
N VAL A 36 0.46 -0.81 3.34
CA VAL A 36 -0.45 -0.89 2.18
C VAL A 36 -0.99 -2.32 2.10
N ALA A 37 -2.26 -2.50 2.46
CA ALA A 37 -2.91 -3.80 2.56
C ALA A 37 -3.79 -4.06 1.33
N ILE A 38 -3.34 -4.95 0.45
CA ILE A 38 -3.99 -5.26 -0.82
C ILE A 38 -5.03 -6.36 -0.59
N ALA A 39 -6.31 -6.01 -0.69
CA ALA A 39 -7.38 -6.98 -0.51
C ALA A 39 -7.52 -7.91 -1.73
N ALA A 40 -7.61 -9.22 -1.51
CA ALA A 40 -7.87 -10.23 -2.55
C ALA A 40 -9.05 -9.85 -3.48
N SER A 41 -10.15 -9.36 -2.91
CA SER A 41 -11.32 -8.80 -3.62
C SER A 41 -11.91 -9.69 -4.74
N PRO A 42 -12.13 -11.01 -4.54
CA PRO A 42 -12.55 -11.92 -5.62
C PRO A 42 -13.90 -11.55 -6.25
N GLY A 43 -14.85 -11.01 -5.45
CA GLY A 43 -16.15 -10.57 -5.95
C GLY A 43 -16.13 -9.33 -6.86
N LYS A 44 -14.96 -8.72 -7.10
CA LYS A 44 -14.78 -7.57 -8.00
C LYS A 44 -14.06 -7.93 -9.29
N SER A 45 -13.74 -9.20 -9.51
CA SER A 45 -13.01 -9.71 -10.69
C SER A 45 -11.84 -8.81 -11.11
N PRO A 46 -10.83 -8.64 -10.23
CA PRO A 46 -9.71 -7.75 -10.51
C PRO A 46 -8.94 -8.21 -11.75
N LEU A 47 -8.47 -7.21 -12.51
CA LEU A 47 -7.67 -7.38 -13.73
C LEU A 47 -6.37 -8.17 -13.46
N PHE A 48 -5.74 -7.90 -12.32
CA PHE A 48 -4.51 -8.54 -11.87
C PHE A 48 -4.79 -9.45 -10.68
N SER A 49 -4.07 -10.57 -10.62
CA SER A 49 -4.03 -11.44 -9.44
C SER A 49 -3.58 -10.67 -8.20
N LEU A 50 -3.84 -11.24 -7.02
CA LEU A 50 -3.37 -10.65 -5.76
C LEU A 50 -1.84 -10.50 -5.75
N GLU A 51 -1.13 -11.54 -6.19
CA GLU A 51 0.33 -11.56 -6.25
C GLU A 51 0.89 -10.49 -7.19
N GLU A 52 0.32 -10.34 -8.39
CA GLU A 52 0.71 -9.29 -9.34
C GLU A 52 0.49 -7.90 -8.75
N ARG A 53 -0.64 -7.66 -8.06
CA ARG A 53 -0.90 -6.36 -7.42
C ARG A 53 0.07 -6.07 -6.29
N VAL A 54 0.41 -7.06 -5.47
CA VAL A 54 1.45 -6.92 -4.43
C VAL A 54 2.81 -6.63 -5.04
N SER A 55 3.19 -7.34 -6.09
CA SER A 55 4.45 -7.14 -6.81
C SER A 55 4.53 -5.72 -7.43
N LEU A 56 3.47 -5.30 -8.13
CA LEU A 56 3.39 -3.96 -8.73
C LEU A 56 3.41 -2.84 -7.68
N ALA A 57 2.67 -2.98 -6.58
CA ALA A 57 2.71 -1.99 -5.52
C ALA A 57 4.08 -1.95 -4.82
N SER A 58 4.72 -3.11 -4.62
CA SER A 58 6.04 -3.21 -3.98
C SER A 58 7.13 -2.56 -4.83
N SER A 59 7.07 -2.70 -6.17
CA SER A 59 8.04 -2.06 -7.06
C SER A 59 7.92 -0.53 -7.10
N VAL A 60 6.71 0.01 -6.92
CA VAL A 60 6.44 1.45 -6.89
C VAL A 60 6.78 2.09 -5.54
N LEU A 61 6.55 1.39 -4.43
CA LEU A 61 6.66 1.94 -3.07
C LEU A 61 7.92 1.52 -2.32
N GLY A 62 8.74 0.63 -2.90
CA GLY A 62 9.89 0.04 -2.23
C GLY A 62 11.01 1.03 -1.88
N ASP A 63 11.00 2.23 -2.46
CA ASP A 63 11.93 3.31 -2.13
C ASP A 63 11.52 4.13 -0.90
N ILE A 64 10.30 3.94 -0.37
CA ILE A 64 9.76 4.78 0.71
C ILE A 64 10.05 4.15 2.08
N PRO A 65 10.90 4.76 2.93
CA PRO A 65 11.19 4.25 4.26
C PRO A 65 9.92 4.16 5.12
N GLY A 66 9.81 3.10 5.92
CA GLY A 66 8.66 2.89 6.81
C GLY A 66 7.38 2.40 6.11
N VAL A 67 7.40 2.19 4.78
CA VAL A 67 6.28 1.63 4.03
C VAL A 67 6.49 0.13 3.79
N SER A 68 5.44 -0.66 3.98
CA SER A 68 5.43 -2.09 3.61
C SER A 68 4.14 -2.47 2.88
N VAL A 69 4.23 -3.36 1.90
CA VAL A 69 3.09 -3.87 1.14
C VAL A 69 2.78 -5.31 1.58
N THR A 70 1.51 -5.65 1.75
CA THR A 70 1.04 -7.01 2.05
C THR A 70 -0.29 -7.27 1.38
N GLY A 71 -0.64 -8.53 1.10
CA GLY A 71 -1.89 -8.91 0.44
C GLY A 71 -2.22 -10.37 0.66
#